data_AF-A0A351EJT6-F1
#
_entry.id   AF-A0A351EJT6-F1
#
_cell.length_a   1.000
_cell.length_b   1.000
_cell.length_c   1.000
_cell.angle_alpha   90.00
_cell.angle_beta   90.00
_cell.angle_gamma   90.00
#
_symmetry.space_group_name_H-M   'P 1'
#
loop_
_entity.id
_entity.type
_entity.pdbx_description
1 polymer ?
#
loop_
_entity_poly.entity_id
_entity_poly.type
_entity_poly.pdbx_seq_one_letter_code
_entity_poly.pdbx_strand_id
1 'polypeptide(L)'
;MEIKSDTRGVEIGPHQYEDAEGYISPSPAGSGPTHDPLGEFPTGPAVGEQLPEVVATSSDGKPVDLHSDRQGCPAVLVFTRSAVW
;
A
#
# COMPACT_ATOMS: atom_id res chain seq x y z
N MET A 1 0.65 -15.57 4.48
CA MET A 1 1.95 -15.31 3.83
C MET A 1 2.62 -14.23 4.66
N GLU A 2 3.82 -14.50 5.18
CA GLU A 2 4.57 -13.49 5.95
C GLU A 2 5.34 -12.62 4.94
N ILE A 3 5.02 -11.32 4.91
CA ILE A 3 5.69 -10.36 4.04
C ILE A 3 6.94 -9.90 4.76
N LYS A 4 8.11 -10.17 4.16
CA LYS A 4 9.39 -9.75 4.73
C LYS A 4 9.71 -8.36 4.24
N SER A 5 10.18 -7.52 5.14
CA SER A 5 10.67 -6.18 4.83
C SER A 5 12.12 -6.24 4.39
N ASP A 6 12.49 -5.37 3.47
CA ASP A 6 13.88 -5.13 3.17
C ASP A 6 14.52 -4.33 4.30
N THR A 7 15.64 -4.85 4.79
CA THR A 7 16.46 -4.25 5.85
C THR A 7 17.92 -4.13 5.41
N ARG A 8 18.22 -4.39 4.13
CA ARG A 8 19.56 -4.27 3.57
C ARG A 8 19.92 -2.80 3.44
N GLY A 9 21.10 -2.45 3.93
CA GLY A 9 21.62 -1.09 3.85
C GLY A 9 22.75 -0.87 4.85
N VAL A 10 23.38 0.30 4.78
CA VAL A 10 24.48 0.70 5.66
C VAL A 10 24.38 2.17 6.03
N GLU A 11 24.87 2.52 7.22
CA GLU A 11 25.08 3.92 7.59
C GLU A 11 26.36 4.43 6.92
N ILE A 12 26.23 5.46 6.09
CA ILE A 12 27.34 6.08 5.35
C ILE A 12 27.80 7.42 5.99
N GLY A 13 27.04 7.91 6.97
CA GLY A 13 27.33 9.11 7.75
C GLY A 13 26.25 9.36 8.81
N PRO A 14 26.42 10.36 9.69
CA PRO A 14 25.46 10.62 10.75
C PRO A 14 24.05 10.86 10.19
N HIS A 15 23.10 9.99 10.55
CA HIS A 15 21.73 10.00 10.04
C HIS A 15 21.61 9.91 8.51
N GLN A 16 22.55 9.20 7.86
CA GLN A 16 22.53 8.93 6.43
C GLN A 16 22.67 7.44 6.20
N TYR A 17 21.59 6.82 5.74
CA TYR A 17 21.52 5.39 5.48
C TYR A 17 21.29 5.17 4.00
N GLU A 18 22.18 4.43 3.35
CA GLU A 18 22.03 3.98 1.97
C GLU A 18 21.42 2.57 1.98
N ASP A 19 20.31 2.37 1.28
CA ASP A 19 19.69 1.04 1.12
C ASP A 19 20.33 0.21 0.00
N ALA A 20 19.82 -0.99 -0.28
CA ALA A 20 20.38 -1.88 -1.28
C ALA A 20 20.19 -1.39 -2.73
N GLU A 21 19.32 -0.40 -2.94
CA GLU A 21 18.99 0.20 -4.22
C GLU A 21 19.74 1.54 -4.42
N GLY A 22 20.53 1.96 -3.43
CA GLY A 22 21.34 3.17 -3.46
C GLY A 22 20.58 4.45 -3.06
N TYR A 23 19.38 4.33 -2.50
CA TYR A 23 18.62 5.46 -2.00
C TYR A 23 19.08 5.84 -0.59
N ILE A 24 19.24 7.15 -0.36
CA ILE A 24 19.75 7.69 0.90
C ILE A 24 18.60 8.29 1.70
N SER A 25 18.42 7.79 2.93
CA SER A 25 17.33 8.14 3.85
C SER A 25 17.87 8.65 5.20
N PRO A 26 17.12 9.52 5.91
CA PRO A 26 17.43 9.87 7.31
C PRO A 26 17.19 8.72 8.31
N SER A 27 16.70 7.57 7.85
CA SER A 27 16.42 6.41 8.69
C SER A 27 16.81 5.10 7.99
N PRO A 28 17.20 4.04 8.73
CA PRO A 28 17.63 2.76 8.14
C PRO A 28 16.54 2.09 7.30
N ALA A 29 16.94 1.27 6.32
CA ALA A 29 16.02 0.38 5.61
C ALA A 29 15.19 -0.46 6.60
N GLY A 30 13.89 -0.63 6.28
CA GLY A 30 12.93 -1.32 7.15
C GLY A 30 12.32 -0.45 8.26
N SER A 31 12.65 0.84 8.35
CA SER A 31 12.12 1.73 9.40
C SER A 31 11.06 2.72 8.88
N GLY A 32 9.92 2.78 9.55
CA GLY A 32 8.84 3.72 9.21
C GLY A 32 8.40 3.63 7.74
N PRO A 33 8.56 4.70 6.93
CA PRO A 33 8.16 4.70 5.53
C PRO A 33 9.08 3.90 4.60
N THR A 34 10.29 3.49 5.02
CA THR A 34 11.25 2.74 4.20
C THR A 34 11.11 1.23 4.38
N HIS A 35 9.88 0.75 4.55
CA HIS A 35 9.57 -0.64 4.82
C HIS A 35 9.13 -1.34 3.53
N ASP A 36 10.06 -1.46 2.59
CA ASP A 36 9.80 -2.04 1.28
C ASP A 36 9.66 -3.57 1.39
N PRO A 37 8.65 -4.18 0.75
CA PRO A 37 8.45 -5.62 0.81
C PRO A 37 9.45 -6.36 -0.09
N LEU A 38 10.03 -7.42 0.42
CA LEU A 38 10.85 -8.37 -0.34
C LEU A 38 9.98 -9.47 -0.96
N GLY A 39 10.24 -9.77 -2.23
CA GLY A 39 9.56 -10.83 -2.97
C GLY A 39 8.24 -10.36 -3.59
N GLU A 40 7.33 -11.31 -3.84
CA GLU A 40 6.03 -10.98 -4.41
C GLU A 40 5.18 -10.17 -3.41
N PHE A 41 4.79 -8.97 -3.82
CA PHE A 41 3.89 -8.10 -3.08
C PHE A 41 2.70 -7.73 -3.97
N PRO A 42 1.71 -8.63 -4.12
CA PRO A 42 0.57 -8.38 -4.99
C PRO A 42 -0.27 -7.21 -4.45
N THR A 43 -0.45 -6.19 -5.26
CA THR A 43 -1.21 -4.96 -4.90
C THR A 43 -2.71 -5.11 -5.11
N GLY A 44 -3.20 -6.30 -5.47
CA GLY A 44 -4.59 -6.57 -5.75
C GLY A 44 -4.77 -7.75 -6.72
N PRO A 45 -6.02 -8.05 -7.09
CA PRO A 45 -6.35 -9.07 -8.09
C PRO A 45 -5.79 -8.71 -9.47
N ALA A 46 -5.54 -9.73 -10.30
CA ALA A 46 -5.09 -9.54 -11.67
C ALA A 46 -6.21 -8.96 -12.56
N VAL A 47 -5.84 -8.47 -13.74
CA VAL A 47 -6.83 -7.99 -14.72
C VAL A 47 -7.77 -9.14 -15.11
N GLY A 48 -9.07 -8.93 -14.93
CA GLY A 48 -10.12 -9.92 -15.19
C GLY A 48 -10.48 -10.78 -13.97
N GLU A 49 -9.70 -10.72 -12.90
CA GLU A 49 -10.07 -11.33 -11.62
C GLU A 49 -11.05 -10.44 -10.85
N GLN A 50 -11.87 -11.08 -10.00
CA GLN A 50 -12.86 -10.38 -9.21
C GLN A 50 -12.20 -9.57 -8.08
N LEU A 51 -12.60 -8.30 -7.95
CA LEU A 51 -12.26 -7.49 -6.78
C LEU A 51 -12.82 -8.13 -5.50
N PRO A 52 -12.09 -8.05 -4.36
CA PRO A 52 -12.59 -8.55 -3.08
C PRO A 52 -13.88 -7.84 -2.68
N GLU A 53 -14.57 -8.38 -1.68
CA GLU A 53 -15.71 -7.68 -1.06
C GLU A 53 -15.21 -6.36 -0.45
N VAL A 54 -15.73 -5.24 -0.96
CA VAL A 54 -15.38 -3.90 -0.50
C VAL A 54 -16.62 -3.26 0.09
N VAL A 55 -16.67 -3.24 1.42
CA VAL A 55 -17.71 -2.58 2.22
C VAL A 55 -17.06 -1.46 3.03
N ALA A 56 -17.66 -0.27 2.98
CA ALA A 56 -17.14 0.91 3.63
C ALA A 56 -18.28 1.78 4.19
N THR A 57 -17.90 2.82 4.92
CA THR A 57 -18.79 3.89 5.33
C THR A 57 -18.42 5.15 4.55
N SER A 58 -19.40 5.74 3.87
CA SER A 58 -19.26 7.03 3.19
C SER A 58 -19.02 8.18 4.18
N SER A 59 -18.64 9.36 3.66
CA SER A 59 -18.47 10.58 4.45
C SER A 59 -19.72 10.97 5.24
N ASP A 60 -20.90 10.62 4.73
CA ASP A 60 -22.20 10.94 5.35
C ASP A 60 -22.66 9.87 6.34
N GLY A 61 -21.81 8.88 6.64
CA GLY A 61 -22.13 7.78 7.55
C GLY A 61 -22.97 6.66 6.95
N LYS A 62 -23.28 6.71 5.64
CA LYS A 62 -24.06 5.66 4.96
C LYS A 62 -23.15 4.48 4.59
N PRO A 63 -23.62 3.23 4.73
CA PRO A 63 -22.90 2.07 4.22
C PRO A 63 -22.78 2.13 2.70
N VAL A 64 -21.66 1.64 2.18
CA VAL A 64 -21.39 1.44 0.76
C VAL A 64 -20.90 0.01 0.58
N ASP A 65 -21.52 -0.73 -0.33
CA ASP A 65 -21.08 -2.04 -0.79
C ASP A 65 -20.81 -1.94 -2.30
N LEU A 66 -19.54 -2.05 -2.70
CA LEU A 66 -19.12 -1.87 -4.08
C LEU A 66 -19.87 -2.79 -5.06
N HIS A 67 -20.07 -4.05 -4.69
CA HIS A 67 -20.64 -5.05 -5.62
C HIS A 67 -22.14 -4.92 -5.71
N SER A 68 -22.81 -4.59 -4.60
CA SER A 68 -24.26 -4.33 -4.58
C SER A 68 -24.60 -2.98 -5.22
N ASP A 69 -23.89 -1.92 -4.85
CA ASP A 69 -24.22 -0.53 -5.22
C ASP A 69 -23.87 -0.19 -6.67
N ARG A 70 -22.92 -0.93 -7.29
CA ARG A 70 -22.63 -0.73 -8.72
C ARG A 70 -23.79 -1.17 -9.63
N GLN A 71 -24.75 -1.95 -9.14
CA GLN A 71 -25.96 -2.38 -9.87
C GLN A 71 -25.68 -2.93 -11.30
N GLY A 72 -24.60 -3.71 -11.44
CA GLY A 72 -24.18 -4.27 -12.72
C GLY A 72 -23.41 -3.31 -13.64
N CYS A 73 -23.30 -2.02 -13.29
CA CYS A 73 -22.49 -1.06 -14.03
C CYS A 73 -20.99 -1.21 -13.71
N PRO A 74 -20.10 -0.71 -14.59
CA PRO A 74 -18.69 -0.51 -14.27
C PRO A 74 -18.53 0.45 -13.09
N ALA A 75 -17.55 0.18 -12.25
CA ALA A 75 -17.20 1.02 -11.10
C ALA A 75 -15.69 1.27 -11.06
N VAL A 76 -15.30 2.40 -10.47
CA VAL A 76 -13.90 2.75 -10.23
C VAL A 76 -13.69 2.85 -8.72
N LEU A 77 -12.76 2.06 -8.19
CA LEU A 77 -12.33 2.12 -6.79
C LEU A 77 -10.94 2.73 -6.72
N VAL A 78 -10.78 3.80 -5.94
CA VAL A 78 -9.51 4.52 -5.78
C VAL A 78 -9.08 4.45 -4.32
N PHE A 79 -7.89 3.91 -4.07
CA PHE A 79 -7.25 3.96 -2.76
C PHE A 79 -6.36 5.20 -2.69
N THR A 80 -6.60 6.05 -1.71
CA THR A 80 -5.78 7.25 -1.48
C THR A 80 -5.05 7.10 -0.14
N ARG A 81 -3.73 7.32 -0.15
CA ARG A 81 -2.94 7.37 1.09
C ARG A 81 -3.02 8.80 1.62
N SER A 82 -3.80 9.01 2.68
CA SER A 82 -4.09 10.31 3.29
C SER A 82 -5.01 11.20 2.45
N ALA A 83 -6.29 11.25 2.83
CA ALA A 83 -7.10 12.43 2.59
C ALA A 83 -7.10 13.23 3.89
N VAL A 84 -6.26 14.26 3.95
CA VAL A 84 -6.43 15.31 4.97
C VAL A 84 -7.63 16.11 4.51
N TRP A 85 -8.79 15.86 5.11
CA TRP A 85 -10.00 16.65 4.89
C TRP A 85 -10.01 17.86 5.81
#